data_AF-A0A970AEN0-F1
#
_entry.id   AF-A0A970AEN0-F1
#
_cell.length_a   1.000
_cell.length_b   1.000
_cell.length_c   1.000
_cell.angle_alpha   90.00
_cell.angle_beta   90.00
_cell.angle_gamma   90.00
#
_symmetry.space_group_name_H-M   'P 1'
#
loop_
_entity.id
_entity.type
_entity.pdbx_description
1 polymer ?
#
loop_
_entity_poly.entity_id
_entity_poly.type
_entity_poly.pdbx_seq_one_letter_code
_entity_poly.pdbx_strand_id
1 'polypeptide(L)'
;MAKRIAVSDSLAPIKRYLHNEGFEVVNMESDARISEKGMGDYDAIIVSGMDDNLMGMEDISSRAVVINAAGKTPQEISAELREKLL
;
A
#
# COMPACT_ATOMS: atom_id res chain seq x y z
N MET A 1 5.40 -9.77 13.46
CA MET A 1 5.13 -10.25 12.09
C MET A 1 5.49 -9.12 11.13
N ALA A 2 6.07 -9.43 9.98
CA ALA A 2 6.34 -8.41 8.95
C ALA A 2 5.01 -7.90 8.41
N LYS A 3 4.88 -6.58 8.28
CA LYS A 3 3.67 -5.93 7.76
C LYS A 3 3.66 -6.03 6.23
N ARG A 4 2.56 -6.52 5.67
CA ARG A 4 2.41 -6.73 4.21
C ARG A 4 1.81 -5.50 3.58
N ILE A 5 2.56 -4.86 2.69
CA ILE A 5 2.21 -3.59 2.08
C ILE A 5 2.08 -3.77 0.58
N ALA A 6 0.87 -3.62 0.05
CA ALA A 6 0.65 -3.57 -1.39
C ALA A 6 1.01 -2.17 -1.90
N VAL A 7 1.71 -2.06 -3.03
CA VAL A 7 2.13 -0.78 -3.59
C VAL A 7 1.93 -0.79 -5.10
N SER A 8 1.34 0.28 -5.65
CA SER A 8 1.20 0.47 -7.09
C SER A 8 2.55 0.36 -7.82
N ASP A 9 2.53 -0.14 -9.04
CA ASP A 9 3.72 -0.44 -9.82
C ASP A 9 4.54 0.82 -10.12
N SER A 10 3.84 1.91 -10.42
CA SER A 10 4.38 3.25 -10.70
C SER A 10 5.20 3.85 -9.55
N LEU A 11 5.04 3.34 -8.33
CA LEU A 11 5.71 3.81 -7.11
C LEU A 11 7.00 3.03 -6.80
N ALA A 12 7.79 2.72 -7.82
CA ALA A 12 9.06 1.98 -7.68
C ALA A 12 10.05 2.55 -6.64
N PRO A 13 10.21 3.88 -6.47
CA PRO A 13 11.06 4.44 -5.42
C PRO A 13 10.56 4.11 -4.01
N ILE A 14 9.24 4.15 -3.80
CA ILE A 14 8.61 3.84 -2.51
C ILE A 14 8.73 2.35 -2.20
N LYS A 15 8.51 1.47 -3.21
CA LYS A 15 8.69 0.02 -3.05
C LYS A 15 10.07 -0.34 -2.49
N ARG A 16 11.12 0.22 -3.07
CA ARG A 16 12.51 -0.04 -2.63
C ARG A 16 12.76 0.49 -1.23
N TYR A 17 12.27 1.69 -0.93
CA TYR A 17 12.46 2.31 0.37
C TYR A 17 11.80 1.47 1.49
N LEU A 18 10.54 1.08 1.33
CA LEU A 18 9.82 0.29 2.31
C LEU A 18 10.40 -1.12 2.49
N HIS A 19 10.88 -1.73 1.40
CA HIS A 19 11.59 -3.01 1.50
C HIS A 19 12.86 -2.88 2.36
N ASN A 20 13.62 -1.78 2.20
CA ASN A 20 14.81 -1.51 3.02
C ASN A 20 14.47 -1.22 4.49
N GLU A 21 13.30 -0.64 4.76
CA GLU A 21 12.77 -0.38 6.10
C GLU A 21 12.26 -1.66 6.81
N GLY A 22 12.22 -2.81 6.11
CA GLY A 22 11.84 -4.11 6.65
C GLY A 22 10.37 -4.50 6.44
N PHE A 23 9.64 -3.79 5.58
CA PHE A 23 8.27 -4.13 5.19
C PHE A 23 8.25 -5.22 4.11
N GLU A 24 7.22 -6.09 4.13
CA GLU A 24 6.97 -7.02 3.03
C GLU A 24 6.20 -6.27 1.93
N VAL A 25 6.93 -5.79 0.92
CA VAL A 25 6.38 -5.00 -0.17
C VAL A 25 5.95 -5.90 -1.32
N VAL A 26 4.69 -5.77 -1.74
CA VAL A 26 4.12 -6.53 -2.85
C VAL A 26 3.64 -5.57 -3.92
N ASN A 27 3.89 -5.92 -5.19
CA ASN A 27 3.40 -5.15 -6.32
C ASN A 27 1.91 -5.40 -6.53
N MET A 28 1.12 -4.34 -6.45
CA MET A 28 -0.33 -4.42 -6.48
C MET A 28 -0.87 -4.95 -7.81
N GLU A 29 -0.38 -4.44 -8.94
CA GLU A 29 -0.87 -4.82 -10.29
C GLU A 29 -0.41 -6.21 -10.72
N SER A 30 0.69 -6.70 -10.13
CA SER A 30 1.19 -8.06 -10.41
C SER A 30 0.53 -9.13 -9.53
N ASP A 31 -0.16 -8.73 -8.45
CA ASP A 31 -0.77 -9.66 -7.51
C ASP A 31 -2.26 -9.86 -7.84
N ALA A 32 -2.53 -10.91 -8.63
CA ALA A 32 -3.90 -11.30 -8.99
C ALA A 32 -4.83 -11.52 -7.78
N ARG A 33 -4.27 -11.74 -6.58
CA ARG A 33 -5.07 -11.94 -5.34
C ARG A 33 -5.76 -10.67 -4.87
N ILE A 34 -5.23 -9.48 -5.20
CA ILE A 34 -5.89 -8.20 -4.87
C ILE A 34 -7.22 -8.08 -5.61
N SER A 35 -7.28 -8.59 -6.84
CA SER A 35 -8.47 -8.61 -7.69
C SER A 35 -9.48 -9.70 -7.31
N GLU A 36 -9.02 -10.85 -6.79
CA GLU A 36 -9.86 -12.03 -6.58
C GLU A 36 -10.23 -12.33 -5.12
N LYS A 37 -9.36 -12.04 -4.15
CA LYS A 37 -9.53 -12.38 -2.72
C LYS A 37 -9.55 -11.17 -1.79
N GLY A 38 -9.36 -9.98 -2.33
CA GLY A 38 -9.59 -8.73 -1.63
C GLY A 38 -8.41 -8.26 -0.78
N MET A 39 -8.53 -7.00 -0.38
CA MET A 39 -7.51 -6.22 0.33
C MET A 39 -7.22 -6.68 1.77
N GLY A 40 -7.92 -7.72 2.26
CA GLY A 40 -7.84 -8.18 3.66
C GLY A 40 -6.56 -8.93 4.05
N ASP A 41 -5.73 -9.33 3.08
CA ASP A 41 -4.43 -9.99 3.30
C ASP A 41 -3.26 -9.01 3.47
N TYR A 42 -3.52 -7.71 3.32
CA TYR A 42 -2.53 -6.64 3.46
C TYR A 42 -2.84 -5.80 4.70
N ASP A 43 -1.78 -5.34 5.36
CA ASP A 43 -1.91 -4.37 6.44
C ASP A 43 -2.13 -2.96 5.88
N ALA A 44 -1.53 -2.65 4.73
CA ALA A 44 -1.73 -1.39 4.04
C ALA A 44 -1.57 -1.49 2.53
N ILE A 45 -2.14 -0.52 1.83
CA ILE A 45 -2.04 -0.33 0.39
C ILE A 45 -1.61 1.10 0.10
N ILE A 46 -0.61 1.27 -0.76
CA ILE A 46 -0.12 2.56 -1.20
C ILE A 46 -0.43 2.74 -2.68
N VAL A 47 -1.21 3.77 -2.97
CA VAL A 47 -1.65 4.11 -4.32
C VAL A 47 -1.00 5.38 -4.83
N SER A 48 -0.86 5.52 -6.14
CA SER A 48 -0.19 6.66 -6.77
C SER A 48 -1.03 7.93 -6.83
N GLY A 49 -2.30 7.85 -6.38
CA GLY A 49 -3.28 8.93 -6.50
C GLY A 49 -3.96 9.00 -7.87
N MET A 50 -3.50 8.23 -8.86
CA MET A 50 -4.18 8.03 -10.15
C MET A 50 -5.05 6.76 -10.16
N ASP A 51 -4.94 5.94 -9.11
CA ASP A 51 -5.68 4.69 -8.94
C ASP A 51 -7.11 4.99 -8.43
N ASP A 52 -7.97 5.49 -9.32
CA ASP A 52 -9.37 5.87 -9.04
C ASP A 52 -10.21 4.68 -8.50
N ASN A 53 -9.93 3.47 -9.00
CA ASN A 53 -10.62 2.25 -8.58
C ASN A 53 -10.47 1.95 -7.08
N LEU A 54 -9.38 2.39 -6.45
CA LEU A 54 -9.10 2.11 -5.05
C LEU A 54 -9.53 3.23 -4.11
N MET A 55 -9.55 4.49 -4.57
CA MET A 55 -10.13 5.58 -3.78
C MET A 55 -11.64 5.37 -3.57
N GLY A 56 -12.34 4.76 -4.54
CA GLY A 56 -13.75 4.37 -4.38
C GLY A 56 -13.99 3.11 -3.53
N MET A 57 -12.94 2.35 -3.19
CA MET A 57 -13.00 1.13 -2.38
C MET A 57 -12.76 1.38 -0.88
N GLU A 58 -12.86 2.64 -0.43
CA GLU A 58 -12.78 2.97 1.01
C GLU A 58 -13.88 2.27 1.84
N ASP A 59 -15.02 1.93 1.23
CA ASP A 59 -16.20 1.35 1.88
C ASP A 59 -16.15 -0.20 2.06
N ILE A 60 -15.26 -0.91 1.37
CA ILE A 60 -15.27 -2.39 1.38
C ILE A 60 -14.53 -2.99 2.59
N SER A 61 -14.97 -2.69 3.82
CA SER A 61 -14.71 -3.48 5.06
C SER A 61 -13.26 -3.96 5.31
N SER A 62 -12.29 -3.40 4.61
CA SER A 62 -10.93 -3.92 4.54
C SER A 62 -10.19 -3.35 5.73
N ARG A 63 -9.62 -4.22 6.56
CA ARG A 63 -8.77 -3.80 7.70
C ARG A 63 -7.48 -3.12 7.25
N ALA A 64 -7.21 -3.10 5.95
CA ALA A 64 -6.01 -2.53 5.38
C ALA A 64 -6.09 -1.00 5.29
N VAL A 65 -5.01 -0.35 5.70
CA VAL A 65 -4.86 1.11 5.63
C VAL A 65 -4.55 1.52 4.18
N VAL A 66 -5.32 2.43 3.59
CA VAL A 66 -5.03 2.97 2.26
C VAL A 66 -4.31 4.32 2.38
N ILE A 67 -3.18 4.48 1.70
CA ILE A 67 -2.37 5.70 1.68
C ILE A 67 -2.21 6.19 0.24
N ASN A 68 -2.57 7.44 -0.01
CA ASN A 68 -2.26 8.12 -1.27
C ASN A 68 -0.85 8.70 -1.23
N ALA A 69 -0.01 8.32 -2.19
CA ALA A 69 1.37 8.77 -2.34
C ALA A 69 1.57 9.99 -3.25
N ALA A 70 0.51 10.52 -3.86
CA ALA A 70 0.59 11.71 -4.68
C ALA A 70 1.19 12.89 -3.89
N GLY A 71 2.31 13.42 -4.38
CA GLY A 71 3.01 14.54 -3.76
C GLY A 71 3.78 14.22 -2.47
N LYS A 72 3.83 12.95 -2.03
CA LYS A 72 4.55 12.52 -0.82
C LYS A 72 5.89 11.88 -1.14
N THR A 73 6.85 12.07 -0.24
CA THR A 73 8.15 11.39 -0.26
C THR A 73 8.06 9.98 0.35
N PRO A 74 8.97 9.05 0.01
CA PRO A 74 9.01 7.72 0.63
C PRO A 74 9.09 7.75 2.17
N GLN A 75 9.76 8.76 2.73
CA GLN A 75 9.90 8.96 4.17
C GLN A 75 8.56 9.32 4.83
N GLU A 76 7.81 10.25 4.23
CA GLU A 76 6.48 10.62 4.72
C GLU A 76 5.53 9.42 4.70
N ILE A 77 5.59 8.61 3.64
CA ILE A 77 4.79 7.37 3.53
C ILE A 77 5.15 6.35 4.61
N SER A 78 6.44 6.13 4.86
CA SER A 78 6.89 5.22 5.93
C SER A 78 6.47 5.70 7.31
N ALA A 79 6.57 7.01 7.57
CA ALA A 79 6.11 7.58 8.84
C ALA A 79 4.61 7.38 9.04
N GLU A 80 3.80 7.66 8.01
CA GLU A 80 2.34 7.48 8.05
C GLU A 80 1.95 6.01 8.20
N LEU A 81 2.64 5.09 7.52
CA LEU A 81 2.46 3.65 7.71
C LEU A 81 2.71 3.23 9.16
N ARG A 82 3.81 3.71 9.75
CA ARG A 82 4.15 3.39 11.15
C ARG A 82 3.10 3.94 12.11
N GLU A 83 2.59 5.15 11.89
CA GLU A 83 1.55 5.75 12.73
C GLU A 83 0.22 4.99 12.67
N LYS A 84 -0.15 4.46 11.49
CA LYS A 84 -1.45 3.79 11.30
C LYS A 84 -1.42 2.29 11.62
N LEU A 85 -0.24 1.65 11.61
CA LEU A 85 -0.10 0.19 11.76
C LEU A 85 0.52 -0.27 13.09
N LEU A 86 1.08 0.64 13.89
CA LEU A 86 1.70 0.38 15.20
C LEU A 86 0.92 1.07 16.31
#